data_AF-A0A829QDQ6-F1
#
_entry.id   AF-A0A829QDQ6-F1
#
_cell.length_a   1.000
_cell.length_b   1.000
_cell.length_c   1.000
_cell.angle_alpha   90.00
_cell.angle_beta   90.00
_cell.angle_gamma   90.00
#
_symmetry.space_group_name_H-M   'P 1'
#
loop_
_entity.id
_entity.type
_entity.pdbx_description
1 polymer ?
#
loop_
_entity_poly.entity_id
_entity_poly.type
_entity_poly.pdbx_seq_one_letter_code
_entity_poly.pdbx_strand_id
1 'polypeptide(L)' 'MSIREQLAEAAKPKQRCTCCAWVATQSADDRKAIEEWVAEGKSIEALVRVLRNEGLPVGPVQFRRHVRECVRS' A
#
# COMPACT_ATOMS: atom_id res chain seq x y z
N MET A 1 -29.01 -4.45 10.26
CA MET A 1 -28.17 -4.48 9.04
C MET A 1 -28.06 -5.92 8.56
N SER A 2 -28.35 -6.15 7.29
CA SER A 2 -28.24 -7.43 6.60
C SER A 2 -26.78 -7.75 6.29
N ILE A 3 -26.43 -9.04 6.20
CA ILE A 3 -25.11 -9.53 5.76
C ILE A 3 -24.74 -8.94 4.39
N ARG A 4 -25.73 -8.73 3.50
CA ARG A 4 -25.51 -8.08 2.20
C ARG A 4 -25.04 -6.63 2.32
N GLU A 5 -25.54 -5.89 3.30
CA GLU A 5 -25.15 -4.49 3.52
C GLU A 5 -23.73 -4.42 4.11
N GLN A 6 -23.37 -5.35 5.01
CA GLN A 6 -22.03 -5.44 5.56
C GLN A 6 -20.97 -5.77 4.50
N LEU A 7 -21.30 -6.67 3.56
CA LEU A 7 -20.42 -7.00 2.42
C LEU A 7 -20.28 -5.84 1.44
N ALA A 8 -21.34 -5.09 1.18
CA ALA A 8 -21.30 -3.90 0.32
C ALA A 8 -20.48 -2.75 0.94
N GLU A 9 -20.60 -2.51 2.24
CA GLU A 9 -19.74 -1.57 2.97
C GLU A 9 -18.27 -2.02 2.96
N ALA A 10 -18.00 -3.33 3.15
CA ALA A 10 -16.65 -3.88 3.07
C ALA A 10 -16.04 -3.79 1.67
N ALA A 11 -16.88 -3.79 0.63
CA ALA A 11 -16.48 -3.61 -0.76
C ALA A 11 -16.26 -2.14 -1.16
N LYS A 12 -16.62 -1.16 -0.30
CA LYS A 12 -16.31 0.24 -0.58
C LYS A 12 -14.79 0.42 -0.56
N PRO A 13 -14.21 1.12 -1.55
CA PRO A 13 -12.78 1.38 -1.56
C PRO A 13 -12.42 2.16 -0.31
N LYS A 14 -11.67 1.53 0.60
CA LYS A 14 -11.18 2.17 1.81
C LYS A 14 -10.42 3.44 1.39
N GLN A 15 -10.64 4.54 2.10
CA GLN A 15 -9.91 5.80 1.88
C GLN A 15 -8.43 5.49 1.65
N ARG A 16 -7.86 6.04 0.57
CA ARG A 16 -6.45 5.84 0.21
C ARG A 16 -5.60 6.16 1.45
N CYS A 17 -4.94 5.14 2.00
CA CYS A 17 -4.06 5.34 3.14
C CYS A 17 -2.89 6.25 2.74
N THR A 18 -2.17 6.82 3.71
CA THR A 18 -1.03 7.72 3.47
C THR A 18 0.00 7.12 2.49
N CYS A 19 0.20 5.79 2.52
CA CYS A 19 1.05 5.10 1.54
C CYS A 19 0.46 5.15 0.14
N CYS A 20 -0.84 4.84 -0.05
CA CYS A 20 -1.51 4.96 -1.35
C CYS A 20 -1.44 6.39 -1.90
N ALA A 21 -1.60 7.39 -1.03
CA ALA A 21 -1.51 8.79 -1.42
C ALA A 21 -0.10 9.15 -1.91
N TRP A 22 0.94 8.72 -1.18
CA TRP A 22 2.33 8.96 -1.58
C TRP A 22 2.74 8.14 -2.82
N VAL A 23 2.34 6.87 -2.91
CA VAL A 23 2.60 6.02 -4.08
C VAL A 23 1.96 6.64 -5.33
N ALA A 24 0.78 7.25 -5.20
CA ALA A 24 0.11 7.94 -6.30
C ALA A 24 0.84 9.20 -6.80
N THR A 25 1.75 9.79 -6.01
CA THR A 25 2.59 10.92 -6.45
C THR A 25 3.88 10.47 -7.13
N GLN A 26 4.20 9.18 -7.10
CA GLN A 26 5.41 8.63 -7.73
C GLN A 26 5.20 8.44 -9.24
N SER A 27 6.32 8.32 -9.97
CA SER A 27 6.29 8.02 -11.39
C SER A 27 5.61 6.67 -11.68
N ALA A 28 5.24 6.42 -12.94
CA ALA A 28 4.69 5.11 -13.32
C ALA A 28 5.72 4.00 -13.13
N ASP A 29 6.99 4.27 -13.41
CA ASP A 29 8.08 3.30 -13.28
C ASP A 29 8.35 2.96 -11.82
N ASP A 30 8.40 3.96 -10.92
CA ASP A 30 8.63 3.72 -9.49
C ASP A 30 7.49 2.93 -8.85
N ARG A 31 6.24 3.23 -9.23
CA ARG A 31 5.08 2.46 -8.78
C ARG A 31 5.19 1.00 -9.20
N LYS A 32 5.55 0.75 -10.46
CA LYS A 32 5.74 -0.60 -10.98
C LYS A 32 6.86 -1.34 -10.25
N ALA A 33 7.99 -0.68 -9.99
CA ALA A 33 9.10 -1.27 -9.24
C ALA A 33 8.70 -1.64 -7.79
N ILE A 34 7.90 -0.79 -7.13
CA ILE A 34 7.35 -1.07 -5.79
C ILE A 34 6.41 -2.28 -5.83
N GLU A 35 5.50 -2.33 -6.80
CA GLU A 35 4.56 -3.45 -6.98
C GLU A 35 5.28 -4.76 -7.27
N GLU A 36 6.25 -4.77 -8.18
CA GLU A 36 7.08 -5.93 -8.51
C GLU A 36 7.86 -6.43 -7.28
N TRP A 37 8.49 -5.52 -6.52
CA TRP A 37 9.21 -5.88 -5.30
C TRP A 37 8.31 -6.56 -4.27
N VAL A 38 7.09 -6.03 -4.09
CA VAL A 38 6.09 -6.58 -3.17
C VAL A 38 5.56 -7.93 -3.69
N ALA A 39 5.31 -8.06 -4.98
CA ALA A 39 4.84 -9.30 -5.62
C ALA A 39 5.87 -10.43 -5.54
N GLU A 40 7.16 -10.11 -5.66
CA GLU A 40 8.26 -11.06 -5.47
C GLU A 40 8.45 -11.51 -4.01
N GLY A 41 7.71 -10.92 -3.06
CA GLY A 41 7.80 -11.28 -1.63
C GLY A 41 9.13 -10.90 -0.98
N LYS A 42 9.86 -9.94 -1.56
CA LYS A 42 11.13 -9.44 -1.03
C LYS A 42 10.93 -8.70 0.29
N SER A 43 12.04 -8.43 0.99
CA SER A 43 11.99 -7.76 2.30
C SER A 43 11.34 -6.37 2.22
N ILE A 44 10.23 -6.21 2.95
CA ILE A 44 9.53 -4.92 3.08
C ILE A 44 10.35 -3.90 3.87
N GLU A 45 11.20 -4.33 4.80
CA GLU A 45 12.05 -3.41 5.56
C GLU A 45 13.11 -2.76 4.68
N ALA A 46 13.70 -3.54 3.77
CA ALA A 46 14.65 -3.02 2.78
C ALA A 46 13.96 -2.01 1.84
N LEU A 47 12.77 -2.36 1.33
CA LEU A 47 11.99 -1.47 0.48
C LEU A 47 11.66 -0.15 1.19
N VAL A 48 11.13 -0.21 2.41
CA VAL A 48 10.74 1.00 3.16
C VAL A 48 11.94 1.88 3.46
N ARG A 49 13.12 1.30 3.70
CA ARG A 49 14.35 2.08 3.88
C ARG A 49 14.68 2.91 2.64
N VAL A 50 14.55 2.32 1.45
CA VAL A 50 14.75 3.03 0.18
C VAL A 50 13.67 4.09 -0.01
N LEU A 51 12.39 3.73 0.13
CA LEU A 51 11.28 4.67 -0.05
C LEU A 51 11.31 5.84 0.94
N ARG A 52 11.83 5.64 2.15
CA ARG A 52 12.01 6.73 3.12
C ARG A 52 13.09 7.71 2.72
N ASN A 53 14.13 7.28 2.03
CA ASN A 53 15.12 8.19 1.46
C ASN A 53 14.49 9.04 0.34
N GLU A 54 13.51 8.49 -0.37
CA GLU A 54 12.69 9.17 -1.38
C GLU A 54 11.52 9.99 -0.77
N GLY A 55 11.44 10.09 0.57
CA GLY A 55 10.46 10.94 1.25
C GLY A 55 9.14 10.26 1.64
N LEU A 56 9.07 8.93 1.69
CA LEU A 56 7.92 8.21 2.24
C LEU A 56 7.68 8.61 3.71
N PRO A 57 6.49 9.14 4.08
CA PRO A 57 6.23 9.69 5.41
C PRO A 57 5.87 8.62 6.46
N VAL A 58 6.00 7.33 6.13
CA VAL A 58 5.57 6.23 7.00
C VAL A 58 6.69 5.26 7.35
N GLY A 59 6.53 4.59 8.49
CA GLY A 59 7.44 3.52 8.93
C GLY A 59 7.09 2.13 8.36
N PRO A 60 7.98 1.14 8.55
CA PRO A 60 7.83 -0.20 7.97
C PRO A 60 6.59 -0.96 8.46
N VAL A 61 6.15 -0.72 9.70
CA VAL A 61 4.91 -1.33 10.24
C VAL A 61 3.68 -0.84 9.46
N GLN A 62 3.61 0.46 9.19
CA GLN A 62 2.48 1.07 8.50
C GLN A 62 2.49 0.73 7.01
N PHE A 63 3.67 0.62 6.39
CA PHE A 63 3.81 0.14 5.02
C PHE A 63 3.43 -1.34 4.88
N ARG A 64 3.81 -2.21 5.83
CA ARG A 64 3.34 -3.61 5.86
C ARG A 64 1.82 -3.72 5.97
N ARG A 65 1.17 -2.77 6.65
CA ARG A 65 -0.29 -2.68 6.72
C ARG A 65 -0.87 -2.29 5.36
N HIS A 66 -0.29 -1.29 4.69
CA HIS A 66 -0.67 -0.92 3.32
C HIS A 66 -0.55 -2.09 2.33
N VAL A 67 0.54 -2.83 2.35
CA VAL A 67 0.72 -4.01 1.48
C VAL A 67 -0.35 -5.08 1.73
N ARG A 68 -0.73 -5.30 3.01
CA ARG A 68 -1.76 -6.29 3.36
C ARG A 68 -3.19 -5.82 3.04
N GLU A 69 -3.49 -4.55 3.26
CA GLU A 69 -4.86 -4.03 3.23
C GLU A 69 -5.23 -3.31 1.93
N CYS A 70 -4.24 -2.80 1.18
CA CYS A 70 -4.49 -1.95 0.01
C CYS A 70 -3.92 -2.51 -1.30
N VAL A 71 -2.79 -3.23 -1.27
CA VAL A 71 -2.20 -3.84 -2.50
C VAL A 71 -2.90 -5.14 -2.87
N ARG A 72 -3.54 -5.82 -1.91
CA ARG A 72 -4.30 -7.07 -2.11
C ARG A 72 -5.82 -6.88 -2.20
N SER A 73 -6.31 -5.64 -2.19
CA SER A 73 -7.75 -5.33 -2.20
C SER A 73 -8.24 -4.85 -3.55
#